data_AF-A0A7X1CBN0-F1
#
_entry.id   AF-A0A7X1CBN0-F1
#
_cell.length_a   1.000
_cell.length_b   1.000
_cell.length_c   1.000
_cell.angle_alpha   90.00
_cell.angle_beta   90.00
_cell.angle_gamma   90.00
#
_symmetry.space_group_name_H-M   'P 1'
#
loop_
_entity.id
_entity.type
_entity.pdbx_description
1 polymer ?
#
loop_
_entity_poly.entity_id
_entity_poly.type
_entity_poly.pdbx_seq_one_letter_code
_entity_poly.pdbx_strand_id
1 'polypeptide(L)'
;MTKTEQKYKVFAQAYVSNGFNATEAAKTAGYSKNGAEARGSNLLRNDKVLAFIDEEMNMLAKRMRDDASKIYYELWKQVRMIDEKLDKHERAAKTLDELDAEQVALSESITYSKSVMRRKVIKYKSIDGRKGDDARAEKKRRLAEIQELELVIENKNDVLNDNYTAMTAAKRNLLWHKDWKEFMTLRTTILQDLFDRSGYKDVSIRNFALVDAQIAKLNAGGNQEAAIEQTIIVSNADQMQAYLDAKSAKKAGDGDGESPDSSSD
;
A
#
# COMPACT_ATOMS: atom_id res chain seq x y z
N MET A 1 -54.01 12.73 -6.96
CA MET A 1 -53.26 12.85 -8.22
C MET A 1 -54.17 12.46 -9.37
N THR A 2 -54.33 13.32 -10.37
CA THR A 2 -55.24 13.05 -11.51
C THR A 2 -54.62 12.06 -12.51
N LYS A 3 -55.46 11.39 -13.33
CA LYS A 3 -54.99 10.49 -14.41
C LYS A 3 -54.06 11.20 -15.40
N THR A 4 -54.26 12.49 -15.62
CA THR A 4 -53.40 13.33 -16.48
C THR A 4 -52.05 13.59 -15.83
N GLU A 5 -52.03 13.94 -14.54
CA GLU A 5 -50.78 14.12 -13.79
C GLU A 5 -49.97 12.83 -13.68
N GLN A 6 -50.63 11.67 -13.54
CA GLN A 6 -49.94 10.38 -13.59
C GLN A 6 -49.23 10.17 -14.94
N LYS A 7 -49.89 10.49 -16.06
CA LYS A 7 -49.24 10.43 -17.39
C LYS A 7 -48.10 11.43 -17.53
N TYR A 8 -48.20 12.61 -16.93
CA TYR A 8 -47.11 13.59 -16.91
C TYR A 8 -45.90 13.07 -16.12
N LYS A 9 -46.13 12.43 -14.97
CA LYS A 9 -45.06 11.82 -14.18
C LYS A 9 -44.38 10.66 -14.93
N VAL A 10 -45.17 9.76 -15.54
CA VAL A 10 -44.62 8.67 -16.36
C VAL A 10 -43.86 9.22 -17.57
N PHE A 11 -44.36 10.29 -18.20
CA PHE A 11 -43.64 10.96 -19.29
C PHE A 11 -42.30 11.54 -18.82
N ALA A 12 -42.26 12.29 -17.72
CA ALA A 12 -41.04 12.87 -17.17
C ALA A 12 -40.00 11.80 -16.82
N GLN A 13 -40.44 10.72 -16.15
CA GLN A 13 -39.60 9.56 -15.82
C GLN A 13 -39.02 8.90 -17.08
N ALA A 14 -39.87 8.61 -18.06
CA ALA A 14 -39.45 8.00 -19.31
C ALA A 14 -38.47 8.91 -20.07
N TYR A 15 -38.75 10.22 -20.10
CA TYR A 15 -37.93 11.22 -20.78
C TYR A 15 -36.51 11.32 -20.21
N VAL A 16 -36.38 11.38 -18.88
CA VAL A 16 -35.06 11.40 -18.24
C VAL A 16 -34.33 10.06 -18.42
N SER A 17 -35.04 8.93 -18.29
CA SER A 17 -34.42 7.60 -18.36
C SER A 17 -33.99 7.16 -19.76
N ASN A 18 -34.60 7.70 -20.82
CA ASN A 18 -34.34 7.28 -22.20
C ASN A 18 -33.39 8.21 -22.97
N GLY A 19 -32.65 9.07 -22.26
CA GLY A 19 -31.71 10.01 -22.87
C GLY A 19 -32.39 11.21 -23.52
N PHE A 20 -33.48 11.71 -22.93
CA PHE A 20 -34.20 12.91 -23.37
C PHE A 20 -34.88 12.76 -24.73
N ASN A 21 -35.44 11.57 -25.01
CA ASN A 21 -36.25 11.30 -26.20
C ASN A 21 -37.75 11.48 -25.89
N ALA A 22 -38.30 12.64 -26.30
CA ALA A 22 -39.68 13.03 -26.02
C ALA A 22 -40.72 12.14 -26.71
N THR A 23 -40.42 11.65 -27.91
CA THR A 23 -41.33 10.81 -28.70
C THR A 23 -41.50 9.44 -28.05
N GLU A 24 -40.40 8.82 -27.64
CA GLU A 24 -40.44 7.55 -26.91
C GLU A 24 -41.04 7.72 -25.52
N ALA A 25 -40.74 8.82 -24.83
CA ALA A 25 -41.34 9.12 -23.53
C ALA A 25 -42.87 9.28 -23.61
N ALA A 26 -43.37 9.92 -24.68
CA ALA A 26 -44.81 10.05 -24.92
C ALA A 26 -45.48 8.70 -25.19
N LYS A 27 -44.83 7.81 -25.94
CA LYS A 27 -45.31 6.43 -26.15
C LYS A 27 -45.37 5.66 -24.83
N THR A 28 -44.32 5.73 -24.02
CA THR A 28 -44.22 5.08 -22.70
C THR A 28 -45.29 5.60 -21.72
N ALA A 29 -45.60 6.90 -21.77
CA ALA A 29 -46.69 7.50 -20.99
C ALA A 29 -48.11 7.14 -21.50
N GLY A 30 -48.22 6.31 -22.54
CA GLY A 30 -49.48 5.84 -23.08
C GLY A 30 -50.24 6.91 -23.89
N TYR A 31 -49.52 7.79 -24.59
CA TYR A 31 -50.09 8.64 -25.64
C TYR A 31 -50.12 7.90 -26.99
N SER A 32 -51.00 8.34 -27.90
CA SER A 32 -51.16 7.72 -29.22
C SER A 32 -49.84 7.72 -30.00
N LYS A 33 -49.50 6.57 -30.59
CA LYS A 33 -48.28 6.40 -31.40
C LYS A 33 -48.26 7.36 -32.59
N ASN A 34 -49.39 7.57 -33.25
CA ASN A 34 -49.51 8.39 -34.45
C ASN A 34 -49.37 9.91 -34.18
N GLY A 35 -49.36 10.32 -32.91
CA GLY A 35 -49.17 11.72 -32.50
C GLY A 35 -48.16 11.90 -31.38
N ALA A 36 -47.33 10.89 -31.11
CA ALA A 36 -46.43 10.87 -29.97
C ALA A 36 -45.38 11.97 -30.03
N GLU A 37 -44.87 12.28 -31.22
CA GLU A 37 -43.88 13.35 -31.44
C GLU A 37 -44.46 14.73 -31.11
N ALA A 38 -45.58 15.10 -31.76
CA ALA A 38 -46.27 16.36 -31.49
C ALA A 38 -46.70 16.46 -30.02
N ARG A 39 -47.14 15.34 -29.42
CA ARG A 39 -47.51 15.31 -28.01
C ARG A 39 -46.31 15.48 -27.09
N GLY A 40 -45.19 14.82 -27.37
CA GLY A 40 -43.94 14.97 -26.63
C GLY A 40 -43.44 16.40 -26.65
N SER A 41 -43.41 17.04 -27.83
CA SER A 41 -43.04 18.46 -27.98
C SER A 41 -43.94 19.39 -27.15
N ASN A 42 -45.26 19.16 -27.17
CA ASN A 42 -46.20 19.94 -26.37
C ASN A 42 -46.05 19.72 -24.86
N LEU A 43 -45.72 18.50 -24.43
CA LEU A 43 -45.50 18.18 -23.01
C LEU A 43 -44.25 18.88 -22.45
N LEU A 44 -43.21 19.07 -23.25
CA LEU A 44 -42.01 19.81 -22.85
C LEU A 44 -42.25 21.32 -22.64
N ARG A 45 -43.40 21.85 -23.05
CA ARG A 45 -43.81 23.24 -22.79
C ARG A 45 -44.77 23.38 -21.61
N ASN A 46 -45.13 22.27 -20.97
CA ASN A 46 -46.09 22.28 -19.87
C ASN A 46 -45.36 22.44 -18.53
N ASP A 47 -45.70 23.48 -17.77
CA ASP A 47 -45.04 23.81 -16.49
C ASP A 47 -45.04 22.66 -15.49
N LYS A 48 -46.13 21.89 -15.40
CA LYS A 48 -46.20 20.73 -14.48
C LYS A 48 -45.28 19.59 -14.94
N VAL A 49 -45.18 19.38 -16.25
CA VAL A 49 -44.26 18.36 -16.81
C VAL A 49 -42.82 18.78 -16.58
N LEU A 50 -42.50 20.06 -16.78
CA LEU A 50 -41.17 20.61 -16.49
C LEU A 50 -40.80 20.42 -15.01
N ALA A 51 -41.71 20.73 -14.09
CA ALA A 51 -41.48 20.50 -12.66
C ALA A 51 -41.22 19.01 -12.32
N PHE A 52 -41.94 18.08 -12.96
CA PHE A 52 -41.68 16.64 -12.78
C PHE A 52 -40.35 16.20 -13.41
N ILE A 53 -39.94 16.81 -14.54
CA ILE A 53 -38.62 16.54 -15.12
C ILE A 53 -37.52 17.01 -14.16
N ASP A 54 -37.66 18.21 -13.57
CA ASP A 54 -36.71 18.72 -12.59
C ASP A 54 -36.62 17.82 -11.34
N GLU A 55 -37.75 17.34 -10.83
CA GLU A 55 -37.79 16.36 -9.73
C GLU A 55 -37.02 15.07 -10.08
N GLU A 56 -37.28 14.51 -11.26
CA GLU A 56 -36.61 13.28 -11.72
C GLU A 56 -35.11 13.49 -12.00
N MET A 57 -34.72 14.66 -12.52
CA MET A 57 -33.32 15.05 -12.69
C MET A 57 -32.59 15.18 -11.35
N ASN A 58 -33.23 15.77 -10.34
CA ASN A 58 -32.68 15.84 -8.99
C ASN A 58 -32.54 14.45 -8.35
N MET A 59 -33.52 13.58 -8.53
CA MET A 59 -33.47 12.19 -8.06
C MET A 59 -32.39 11.38 -8.78
N LEU A 60 -32.22 11.57 -10.09
CA LEU A 60 -31.13 10.97 -10.86
C LEU A 60 -29.77 11.46 -10.36
N ALA A 61 -29.59 12.76 -10.18
CA ALA A 61 -28.35 13.34 -9.65
C ALA A 61 -28.00 12.80 -8.26
N LYS A 62 -29.02 12.64 -7.38
CA LYS A 62 -28.85 12.02 -6.06
C LYS A 62 -28.39 10.56 -6.18
N ARG A 63 -29.07 9.73 -6.99
CA ARG A 63 -28.67 8.33 -7.22
C ARG A 63 -27.26 8.23 -7.78
N MET A 64 -26.92 9.05 -8.76
CA MET A 64 -25.57 9.09 -9.33
C MET A 64 -24.51 9.45 -8.28
N ARG A 65 -24.81 10.36 -7.35
CA ARG A 65 -23.92 10.70 -6.23
C ARG A 65 -23.76 9.54 -5.25
N ASP A 66 -24.85 8.87 -4.91
CA ASP A 66 -24.84 7.72 -3.98
C ASP A 66 -24.05 6.54 -4.61
N ASP A 67 -24.30 6.25 -5.88
CA ASP A 67 -23.58 5.23 -6.65
C ASP A 67 -22.09 5.57 -6.79
N ALA A 68 -21.76 6.83 -7.08
CA ALA A 68 -20.36 7.29 -7.09
C ALA A 68 -19.70 7.06 -5.73
N SER A 69 -20.36 7.43 -4.63
CA SER A 69 -19.84 7.25 -3.28
C SER A 69 -19.58 5.78 -2.95
N LYS A 70 -20.47 4.87 -3.39
CA LYS A 70 -20.30 3.43 -3.24
C LYS A 70 -19.11 2.91 -4.06
N ILE A 71 -18.96 3.37 -5.31
CA ILE A 71 -17.81 3.02 -6.15
C ILE A 71 -16.50 3.47 -5.49
N TYR A 72 -16.44 4.71 -4.99
CA TYR A 72 -15.29 5.22 -4.24
C TYR A 72 -14.93 4.33 -3.06
N TYR A 73 -15.92 3.95 -2.25
CA TYR A 73 -15.71 3.09 -1.11
C TYR A 73 -15.12 1.73 -1.50
N GLU A 74 -15.67 1.07 -2.53
CA GLU A 74 -15.16 -0.23 -2.98
C GLU A 74 -13.76 -0.14 -3.60
N LEU A 75 -13.46 0.91 -4.36
CA LEU A 75 -12.11 1.14 -4.90
C LEU A 75 -11.09 1.37 -3.79
N TRP A 76 -11.40 2.21 -2.80
CA TRP A 76 -10.54 2.42 -1.63
C TRP A 76 -10.31 1.15 -0.82
N LYS A 77 -11.35 0.33 -0.66
CA LYS A 77 -11.24 -0.98 -0.02
C LYS A 77 -10.28 -1.90 -0.77
N GLN A 78 -10.35 -1.91 -2.10
CA GLN A 78 -9.40 -2.68 -2.92
C GLN A 78 -7.96 -2.17 -2.76
N VAL A 79 -7.74 -0.85 -2.78
CA VAL A 79 -6.40 -0.26 -2.53
C VAL A 79 -5.85 -0.73 -1.19
N ARG A 80 -6.64 -0.62 -0.10
CA ARG A 80 -6.20 -1.07 1.23
C ARG A 80 -5.84 -2.55 1.27
N MET A 81 -6.64 -3.40 0.62
CA MET A 81 -6.34 -4.83 0.54
C MET A 81 -5.05 -5.12 -0.23
N ILE A 82 -4.76 -4.34 -1.28
CA ILE A 82 -3.51 -4.46 -2.04
C ILE A 82 -2.33 -3.97 -1.19
N ASP A 83 -2.45 -2.81 -0.54
CA ASP A 83 -1.45 -2.25 0.36
C ASP A 83 -1.10 -3.24 1.48
N GLU A 84 -2.09 -3.84 2.13
CA GLU A 84 -1.85 -4.86 3.15
C GLU A 84 -1.07 -6.08 2.63
N LYS A 85 -1.28 -6.47 1.37
CA LYS A 85 -0.53 -7.58 0.75
C LYS A 85 0.91 -7.18 0.43
N LEU A 86 1.11 -5.97 -0.11
CA LEU A 86 2.43 -5.44 -0.41
C LEU A 86 3.25 -5.25 0.87
N ASP A 87 2.66 -4.68 1.92
CA ASP A 87 3.30 -4.51 3.23
C ASP A 87 3.73 -5.84 3.85
N LYS A 88 2.91 -6.89 3.70
CA LYS A 88 3.25 -8.24 4.17
C LYS A 88 4.41 -8.82 3.36
N HIS A 89 4.43 -8.60 2.06
CA HIS A 89 5.52 -9.03 1.20
C HIS A 89 6.84 -8.33 1.54
N GLU A 90 6.84 -7.00 1.71
CA GLU A 90 8.04 -6.23 2.05
C GLU A 90 8.61 -6.63 3.42
N ARG A 91 7.74 -6.77 4.43
CA ARG A 91 8.16 -7.27 5.75
C ARG A 91 8.74 -8.68 5.66
N ALA A 92 8.11 -9.56 4.88
CA ALA A 92 8.60 -10.92 4.69
C ALA A 92 9.95 -10.96 3.98
N ALA A 93 10.14 -10.16 2.93
CA ALA A 93 11.41 -10.04 2.22
C ALA A 93 12.54 -9.60 3.16
N LYS A 94 12.30 -8.52 3.93
CA LYS A 94 13.26 -8.02 4.92
C LYS A 94 13.60 -9.07 5.98
N THR A 95 12.60 -9.74 6.54
CA THR A 95 12.83 -10.82 7.52
C THR A 95 13.63 -11.98 6.93
N LEU A 96 13.40 -12.33 5.65
CA LEU A 96 14.19 -13.37 5.00
C LEU A 96 15.64 -12.95 4.82
N ASP A 97 15.91 -11.72 4.39
CA ASP A 97 17.28 -11.20 4.24
C ASP A 97 18.03 -11.22 5.58
N GLU A 98 17.38 -10.79 6.67
CA GLU A 98 17.93 -10.81 8.03
C GLU A 98 18.22 -12.25 8.49
N LEU A 99 17.24 -13.15 8.36
CA LEU A 99 17.39 -14.54 8.79
C LEU A 99 18.39 -15.33 7.94
N ASP A 100 18.48 -15.07 6.63
CA ASP A 100 19.48 -15.69 5.74
C ASP A 100 20.89 -15.31 6.21
N ALA A 101 21.13 -14.03 6.51
CA ALA A 101 22.41 -13.57 7.04
C ALA A 101 22.75 -14.22 8.40
N GLU A 102 21.78 -14.30 9.30
CA GLU A 102 21.94 -14.97 10.59
C GLU A 102 22.22 -16.47 10.46
N GLN A 103 21.53 -17.17 9.54
CA GLN A 103 21.73 -18.60 9.31
C GLN A 103 23.16 -18.89 8.84
N VAL A 104 23.69 -18.08 7.93
CA VAL A 104 25.07 -18.21 7.46
C VAL A 104 26.05 -18.04 8.63
N ALA A 105 25.90 -16.97 9.42
CA ALA A 105 26.78 -16.69 10.55
C ALA A 105 26.71 -17.79 11.63
N LEU A 106 25.50 -18.29 11.95
CA LEU A 106 25.31 -19.38 12.90
C LEU A 106 25.94 -20.69 12.40
N SER A 107 25.73 -21.04 11.13
CA SER A 107 26.30 -22.23 10.51
C SER A 107 27.84 -22.24 10.57
N GLU A 108 28.46 -21.10 10.26
CA GLU A 108 29.91 -20.92 10.39
C GLU A 108 30.38 -21.06 11.84
N SER A 109 29.66 -20.42 12.78
CA SER A 109 29.96 -20.48 14.22
C SER A 109 29.84 -21.91 14.78
N ILE A 110 28.84 -22.67 14.35
CA ILE A 110 28.65 -24.08 14.69
C ILE A 110 29.82 -24.91 14.13
N THR A 111 30.18 -24.69 12.88
CA THR A 111 31.30 -25.38 12.22
C THR A 111 32.61 -25.13 12.95
N TYR A 112 32.89 -23.87 13.32
CA TYR A 112 34.04 -23.52 14.13
C TYR A 112 34.02 -24.24 15.49
N SER A 113 32.89 -24.18 16.21
CA SER A 113 32.73 -24.81 17.52
C SER A 113 32.96 -26.33 17.45
N LYS A 114 32.41 -27.00 16.43
CA LYS A 114 32.66 -28.43 16.14
C LYS A 114 34.15 -28.71 15.90
N SER A 115 34.87 -27.83 15.20
CA SER A 115 36.32 -27.99 14.99
C SER A 115 37.12 -27.89 16.29
N VAL A 116 36.78 -26.94 17.18
CA VAL A 116 37.41 -26.76 18.49
C VAL A 116 37.15 -27.98 19.37
N MET A 117 35.90 -28.44 19.40
CA MET A 117 35.49 -29.63 20.13
C MET A 117 36.26 -30.87 19.66
N ARG A 118 36.37 -31.10 18.34
CA ARG A 118 37.17 -32.22 17.79
C ARG A 118 38.61 -32.20 18.29
N ARG A 119 39.27 -31.03 18.31
CA ARG A 119 40.64 -30.89 18.85
C ARG A 119 40.70 -31.22 20.34
N LYS A 120 39.72 -30.78 21.15
CA LYS A 120 39.65 -31.10 22.58
C LYS A 120 39.39 -32.59 22.83
N VAL A 121 38.50 -33.22 22.04
CA VAL A 121 38.23 -34.67 22.10
C VAL A 121 39.49 -35.48 21.83
N ILE A 122 40.31 -35.10 20.85
CA ILE A 122 41.59 -35.77 20.58
C ILE A 122 42.51 -35.70 21.80
N LYS A 123 42.67 -34.51 22.40
CA LYS A 123 43.48 -34.33 23.61
C LYS A 123 42.95 -35.14 24.80
N TYR A 124 41.64 -35.11 25.03
CA TYR A 124 40.98 -35.90 26.07
C TYR A 124 41.26 -37.41 25.91
N LYS A 125 41.19 -37.93 24.68
CA LYS A 125 41.46 -39.34 24.37
C LYS A 125 42.93 -39.73 24.56
N SER A 126 43.86 -38.80 24.35
CA SER A 126 45.29 -39.05 24.58
C SER A 126 45.71 -39.12 26.06
N ILE A 127 44.85 -38.67 27.00
CA ILE A 127 45.17 -38.69 28.43
C ILE A 127 44.80 -40.04 29.04
N ASP A 128 45.79 -40.71 29.61
CA ASP A 128 45.62 -41.89 30.44
C ASP A 128 45.39 -41.50 31.91
N GLY A 129 44.13 -41.50 32.35
CA GLY A 129 43.72 -41.13 33.70
C GLY A 129 44.11 -42.13 34.80
N ARG A 130 44.82 -43.21 34.46
CA ARG A 130 45.37 -44.17 35.43
C ARG A 130 46.79 -43.82 35.88
N LYS A 131 47.45 -42.87 35.20
CA LYS A 131 48.86 -42.49 35.46
C LYS A 131 49.08 -41.57 36.67
N GLY A 132 48.04 -41.24 37.44
CA GLY A 132 48.13 -40.41 38.63
C GLY A 132 46.93 -39.47 38.77
N ASP A 133 46.81 -38.84 39.94
CA ASP A 133 45.68 -37.96 40.27
C ASP A 133 45.63 -36.71 39.37
N ASP A 134 46.79 -36.16 38.99
CA ASP A 134 46.88 -35.01 38.06
C ASP A 134 46.31 -35.34 36.67
N ALA A 135 46.64 -36.52 36.14
CA ALA A 135 46.13 -36.98 34.85
C ALA A 135 44.61 -37.22 34.89
N ARG A 136 44.08 -37.69 36.03
CA ARG A 136 42.64 -37.86 36.26
C ARG A 136 41.93 -36.52 36.33
N ALA A 137 42.50 -35.54 37.04
CA ALA A 137 41.95 -34.18 37.16
C ALA A 137 41.91 -33.47 35.81
N GLU A 138 43.00 -33.51 35.04
CA GLU A 138 43.05 -32.92 33.70
C GLU A 138 42.06 -33.61 32.74
N LYS A 139 41.93 -34.94 32.81
CA LYS A 139 40.94 -35.67 32.00
C LYS A 139 39.50 -35.25 32.33
N LYS A 140 39.17 -35.07 33.61
CA LYS A 140 37.86 -34.59 34.06
C LYS A 140 37.59 -33.15 33.60
N ARG A 141 38.59 -32.26 33.71
CA ARG A 141 38.49 -30.88 33.21
C ARG A 141 38.21 -30.84 31.72
N ARG A 142 38.95 -31.61 30.91
CA ARG A 142 38.74 -31.68 29.45
C ARG A 142 37.37 -32.22 29.09
N LEU A 143 36.85 -33.18 29.84
CA LEU A 143 35.49 -33.67 29.64
C LEU A 143 34.45 -32.57 29.89
N ALA A 144 34.59 -31.79 30.96
CA ALA A 144 33.71 -30.66 31.23
C ALA A 144 33.76 -29.59 30.11
N GLU A 145 34.95 -29.24 29.62
CA GLU A 145 35.12 -28.32 28.48
C GLU A 145 34.48 -28.86 27.18
N ILE A 146 34.44 -30.17 26.98
CA ILE A 146 33.78 -30.80 25.82
C ILE A 146 32.26 -30.72 25.98
N GLN A 147 31.73 -31.08 27.16
CA GLN A 147 30.29 -31.03 27.45
C GLN A 147 29.74 -29.60 27.33
N GLU A 148 30.50 -28.60 27.77
CA GLU A 148 30.12 -27.20 27.61
C GLU A 148 30.04 -26.81 26.12
N LEU A 149 31.00 -27.25 25.29
CA LEU A 149 30.95 -27.01 23.85
C LEU A 149 29.81 -27.76 23.16
N GLU A 150 29.47 -28.97 23.61
CA GLU A 150 28.31 -29.73 23.12
C GLU A 150 27.03 -28.94 23.37
N LEU A 151 26.84 -28.42 24.59
CA LEU A 151 25.70 -27.56 24.95
C LEU A 151 25.64 -26.29 24.09
N VAL A 152 26.78 -25.62 23.88
CA VAL A 152 26.84 -24.42 23.01
C VAL A 152 26.47 -24.75 21.57
N ILE A 153 26.91 -25.90 21.04
CA ILE A 153 26.57 -26.35 19.69
C ILE A 153 25.08 -26.70 19.60
N GLU A 154 24.54 -27.40 20.58
CA GLU A 154 23.11 -27.75 20.68
C GLU A 154 22.24 -26.49 20.67
N ASN A 155 22.48 -25.56 21.58
CA ASN A 155 21.75 -24.28 21.64
C ASN A 155 21.78 -23.52 20.30
N LYS A 156 22.93 -23.50 19.61
CA LYS A 156 23.03 -22.85 18.29
C LYS A 156 22.25 -23.60 17.20
N ASN A 157 22.18 -24.92 17.25
CA ASN A 157 21.35 -25.69 16.32
C ASN A 157 19.86 -25.45 16.57
N ASP A 158 19.45 -25.28 17.83
CA ASP A 158 18.06 -24.96 18.16
C ASP A 158 17.66 -23.61 17.56
N VAL A 159 18.49 -22.57 17.75
CA VAL A 159 18.28 -21.26 17.12
C VAL A 159 18.25 -21.37 15.59
N LEU A 160 19.13 -22.18 14.99
CA LEU A 160 19.15 -22.40 13.54
C LEU A 160 17.82 -23.00 13.04
N ASN A 161 17.27 -23.96 13.79
CA ASN A 161 16.00 -24.61 13.49
C ASN A 161 14.79 -23.66 13.66
N ASP A 162 14.82 -22.81 14.69
CA ASP A 162 13.83 -21.75 14.90
C ASP A 162 13.86 -20.75 13.74
N ASN A 163 15.05 -20.32 13.32
CA ASN A 163 15.23 -19.43 12.16
C ASN A 163 14.67 -20.08 10.89
N TYR A 164 14.91 -21.37 10.65
CA TYR A 164 14.34 -22.07 9.50
C TYR A 164 12.80 -22.09 9.52
N THR A 165 12.21 -22.26 10.69
CA THR A 165 10.75 -22.23 10.88
C THR A 165 10.18 -20.84 10.61
N ALA A 166 10.84 -19.79 11.13
CA ALA A 166 10.47 -18.40 10.88
C ALA A 166 10.58 -18.02 9.40
N MET A 167 11.65 -18.43 8.72
CA MET A 167 11.82 -18.23 7.27
C MET A 167 10.71 -18.92 6.48
N THR A 168 10.34 -20.15 6.85
CA THR A 168 9.25 -20.88 6.20
C THR A 168 7.92 -20.14 6.35
N ALA A 169 7.67 -19.52 7.51
CA ALA A 169 6.49 -18.69 7.74
C ALA A 169 6.53 -17.41 6.90
N ALA A 170 7.68 -16.72 6.83
CA ALA A 170 7.85 -15.50 6.04
C ALA A 170 7.64 -15.75 4.54
N LYS A 171 8.16 -16.87 4.01
CA LYS A 171 7.97 -17.27 2.60
C LYS A 171 6.51 -17.36 2.16
N ARG A 172 5.58 -17.63 3.07
CA ARG A 172 4.13 -17.68 2.76
C ARG A 172 3.54 -16.31 2.40
N ASN A 173 4.15 -15.24 2.90
CA ASN A 173 3.74 -13.86 2.61
C ASN A 173 4.51 -13.26 1.44
N LEU A 174 5.50 -13.97 0.90
CA LEU A 174 6.27 -13.51 -0.24
C LEU A 174 5.44 -13.65 -1.51
N LEU A 175 5.25 -12.54 -2.22
CA LEU A 175 4.70 -12.54 -3.56
C LEU A 175 5.80 -12.92 -4.55
N TRP A 176 5.42 -13.68 -5.58
CA TRP A 176 6.32 -13.92 -6.70
C TRP A 176 6.53 -12.60 -7.43
N HIS A 177 7.71 -12.38 -8.03
CA HIS A 177 8.04 -11.11 -8.70
C HIS A 177 6.97 -10.67 -9.72
N LYS A 178 6.41 -11.62 -10.47
CA LYS A 178 5.30 -11.36 -11.40
C LYS A 178 4.07 -10.83 -10.66
N ASP A 179 3.62 -11.53 -9.62
CA ASP A 179 2.44 -11.16 -8.86
C ASP A 179 2.63 -9.83 -8.12
N TRP A 180 3.81 -9.59 -7.54
CA TRP A 180 4.16 -8.32 -6.91
C TRP A 180 4.04 -7.15 -7.90
N LYS A 181 4.59 -7.31 -9.11
CA LYS A 181 4.47 -6.31 -10.18
C LYS A 181 3.02 -6.10 -10.62
N GLU A 182 2.23 -7.17 -10.70
CA GLU A 182 0.79 -7.08 -10.99
C GLU A 182 0.04 -6.33 -9.89
N PHE A 183 0.29 -6.61 -8.61
CA PHE A 183 -0.31 -5.88 -7.48
C PHE A 183 0.08 -4.39 -7.49
N MET A 184 1.35 -4.06 -7.74
CA MET A 184 1.81 -2.67 -7.87
C MET A 184 1.13 -1.93 -9.03
N THR A 185 0.98 -2.61 -10.17
CA THR A 185 0.29 -2.05 -11.34
C THR A 185 -1.19 -1.83 -11.04
N LEU A 186 -1.86 -2.84 -10.46
CA LEU A 186 -3.27 -2.76 -10.10
C LEU A 186 -3.54 -1.63 -9.10
N ARG A 187 -2.70 -1.49 -8.08
CA ARG A 187 -2.75 -0.37 -7.12
C ARG A 187 -2.70 0.97 -7.84
N THR A 188 -1.75 1.13 -8.76
CA THR A 188 -1.56 2.37 -9.52
C THR A 188 -2.78 2.68 -10.38
N THR A 189 -3.30 1.69 -11.10
CA THR A 189 -4.49 1.84 -11.95
C THR A 189 -5.73 2.24 -11.14
N ILE A 190 -5.96 1.61 -9.97
CA ILE A 190 -7.11 1.94 -9.12
C ILE A 190 -6.98 3.35 -8.55
N LEU A 191 -5.79 3.74 -8.10
CA LEU A 191 -5.54 5.10 -7.62
C LEU A 191 -5.75 6.13 -8.73
N GLN A 192 -5.29 5.85 -9.95
CA GLN A 192 -5.54 6.73 -11.10
C GLN A 192 -7.05 6.86 -11.39
N ASP A 193 -7.80 5.75 -11.41
CA ASP A 193 -9.27 5.79 -11.60
C ASP A 193 -9.96 6.59 -10.49
N LEU A 194 -9.51 6.47 -9.24
CA LEU A 194 -9.99 7.28 -8.11
C LEU A 194 -9.73 8.78 -8.34
N PHE A 195 -8.54 9.17 -8.81
CA PHE A 195 -8.19 10.56 -9.09
C PHE A 195 -8.96 11.13 -10.30
N ASP A 196 -9.07 10.36 -11.38
CA ASP A 196 -9.80 10.76 -12.58
C ASP A 196 -11.28 11.02 -12.28
N ARG A 197 -11.90 10.15 -11.47
CA ARG A 197 -13.29 10.30 -11.02
C ARG A 197 -13.51 11.49 -10.10
N SER A 198 -12.48 11.93 -9.37
CA SER A 198 -12.61 13.04 -8.40
C SER A 198 -12.36 14.39 -9.05
N GLY A 199 -12.15 14.42 -10.37
CA GLY A 199 -11.85 15.62 -11.13
C GLY A 199 -10.39 16.06 -10.98
N TYR A 200 -9.56 15.29 -10.28
CA TYR A 200 -8.11 15.45 -10.28
C TYR A 200 -7.56 14.81 -11.55
N LYS A 201 -7.68 15.52 -12.68
CA LYS A 201 -6.99 15.10 -13.91
C LYS A 201 -5.49 15.16 -13.70
N ASP A 202 -4.94 13.98 -13.47
CA ASP A 202 -3.61 13.52 -13.87
C ASP A 202 -2.38 14.35 -13.42
N VAL A 203 -1.96 14.11 -12.17
CA VAL A 203 -0.61 14.48 -11.72
C VAL A 203 0.44 13.59 -12.41
N SER A 204 0.08 12.38 -12.85
CA SER A 204 0.96 11.40 -13.49
C SER A 204 1.36 11.84 -14.90
N ILE A 205 0.43 12.30 -15.77
CA ILE A 205 0.77 12.83 -17.11
C ILE A 205 1.64 14.08 -17.01
N ARG A 206 1.37 14.99 -16.06
CA ARG A 206 2.23 16.17 -15.85
C ARG A 206 3.64 15.76 -15.42
N ASN A 207 3.75 14.80 -14.52
CA ASN A 207 5.05 14.34 -14.03
C ASN A 207 5.81 13.53 -15.09
N PHE A 208 5.16 12.66 -15.87
CA PHE A 208 5.81 11.96 -16.99
C PHE A 208 6.24 12.92 -18.09
N ALA A 209 5.40 13.89 -18.47
CA ALA A 209 5.78 14.90 -19.46
C ALA A 209 6.92 15.81 -18.95
N LEU A 210 6.94 16.14 -17.65
CA LEU A 210 8.03 16.88 -17.04
C LEU A 210 9.30 16.04 -16.97
N VAL A 211 9.22 14.77 -16.58
CA VAL A 211 10.36 13.83 -16.54
C VAL A 211 10.89 13.57 -17.95
N ASP A 212 10.04 13.34 -18.94
CA ASP A 212 10.44 13.17 -20.35
C ASP A 212 11.04 14.46 -20.92
N ALA A 213 10.51 15.64 -20.56
CA ALA A 213 11.10 16.93 -20.90
C ALA A 213 12.45 17.16 -20.18
N GLN A 214 12.60 16.68 -18.94
CA GLN A 214 13.85 16.72 -18.20
C GLN A 214 14.88 15.79 -18.83
N ILE A 215 14.50 14.55 -19.18
CA ILE A 215 15.33 13.56 -19.88
C ILE A 215 15.73 14.07 -21.27
N ALA A 216 14.81 14.69 -22.01
CA ALA A 216 15.13 15.31 -23.30
C ALA A 216 16.11 16.48 -23.16
N LYS A 217 15.98 17.31 -22.10
CA LYS A 217 16.96 18.35 -21.78
C LYS A 217 18.32 17.80 -21.37
N LEU A 218 18.34 16.70 -20.61
CA LEU A 218 19.58 16.01 -20.20
C LEU A 218 20.27 15.37 -21.41
N ASN A 219 19.52 14.76 -22.32
CA ASN A 219 20.05 14.19 -23.56
C ASN A 219 20.51 15.24 -24.57
N ALA A 220 19.96 16.47 -24.50
CA ALA A 220 20.39 17.61 -25.31
C ALA A 220 21.64 18.33 -24.74
N GLY A 221 21.94 18.13 -23.45
CA GLY A 221 23.12 18.65 -22.76
C GLY A 221 24.16 17.54 -22.56
N GLY A 222 24.85 17.14 -23.63
CA GLY A 222 25.86 16.08 -23.58
C GLY A 222 26.91 16.28 -22.49
N ASN A 223 27.22 15.17 -21.80
CA ASN A 223 28.24 14.96 -20.77
C ASN A 223 27.99 15.62 -19.40
N GLN A 224 27.21 14.97 -18.53
CA GLN A 224 27.34 15.14 -17.07
C GLN A 224 26.65 14.02 -16.25
N GLU A 225 26.93 12.75 -16.53
CA GLU A 225 26.45 11.63 -15.67
C GLU A 225 26.87 11.77 -14.20
N ALA A 226 28.06 12.33 -13.93
CA ALA A 226 28.56 12.54 -12.57
C ALA A 226 27.91 13.72 -11.81
N ALA A 227 27.34 14.71 -12.51
CA ALA A 227 26.66 15.84 -11.87
C ALA A 227 25.21 15.49 -11.47
N ILE A 228 24.60 14.51 -12.15
CA ILE A 228 23.21 14.09 -11.91
C ILE A 228 23.09 13.33 -10.59
N GLU A 229 24.01 12.42 -10.26
CA GLU A 229 24.03 11.76 -8.95
C GLU A 229 24.23 12.76 -7.81
N GLN A 230 25.16 13.71 -7.95
CA GLN A 230 25.37 14.75 -6.93
C GLN A 230 24.15 15.67 -6.79
N THR A 231 23.48 16.05 -7.88
CA THR A 231 22.32 16.96 -7.83
C THR A 231 21.08 16.28 -7.23
N ILE A 232 20.85 14.99 -7.53
CA ILE A 232 19.73 14.22 -6.97
C ILE A 232 19.93 14.00 -5.47
N ILE A 233 21.15 13.64 -5.04
CA ILE A 233 21.49 13.45 -3.62
C ILE A 233 21.34 14.77 -2.84
N VAL A 234 21.81 15.90 -3.40
CA VAL A 234 21.68 17.22 -2.75
C VAL A 234 20.21 17.67 -2.66
N SER A 235 19.40 17.48 -3.70
CA SER A 235 17.98 17.89 -3.63
C SER A 235 17.14 17.03 -2.67
N ASN A 236 17.46 15.74 -2.54
CA ASN A 236 16.81 14.86 -1.55
C ASN A 236 17.25 15.22 -0.12
N ALA A 237 18.50 15.63 0.08
CA ALA A 237 18.99 16.13 1.37
C ALA A 237 18.33 17.47 1.75
N ASP A 238 18.19 18.41 0.80
CA ASP A 238 17.55 19.70 1.02
C ASP A 238 16.05 19.56 1.32
N GLN A 239 15.36 18.64 0.62
CA GLN A 239 13.95 18.32 0.90
C GLN A 239 13.77 17.65 2.26
N MET A 240 14.71 16.80 2.68
CA MET A 240 14.70 16.16 3.99
C MET A 240 15.00 17.17 5.11
N GLN A 241 15.92 18.11 4.90
CA GLN A 241 16.22 19.17 5.85
C GLN A 241 15.04 20.14 5.99
N ALA A 242 14.40 20.55 4.90
CA ALA A 242 13.18 21.36 4.93
C ALA A 242 12.02 20.66 5.66
N TYR A 243 11.90 19.34 5.52
CA TYR A 243 10.93 18.54 6.28
C TYR A 243 11.25 18.50 7.78
N LEU A 244 12.52 18.34 8.15
CA LEU A 244 12.97 18.36 9.54
C LEU A 244 12.76 19.73 10.20
N ASP A 245 13.03 20.81 9.47
CA ASP A 245 12.84 22.20 9.92
C ASP A 245 11.36 22.57 10.09
N ALA A 246 10.50 22.09 9.17
CA ALA A 246 9.05 22.26 9.31
C ALA A 246 8.48 21.47 10.51
N LYS A 247 9.09 20.32 10.83
CA LYS A 247 8.69 19.48 11.95
C LYS A 247 9.19 20.03 13.29
N SER A 248 10.37 20.64 13.34
CA SER A 248 10.88 21.32 14.53
C SER A 248 10.10 22.62 14.81
N ALA A 249 9.73 23.37 13.76
CA ALA A 249 8.87 24.55 13.88
C ALA A 249 7.46 24.25 14.42
N LYS A 250 6.85 23.11 14.03
CA LYS A 250 5.57 22.67 14.61
C LYS A 250 5.65 22.28 16.08
N LYS A 251 6.81 21.83 16.55
CA LYS A 251 7.01 21.46 17.96
C LYS A 251 7.19 22.67 18.88
N ALA A 252 7.53 23.84 18.32
CA ALA A 252 7.68 25.10 19.04
C ALA A 252 6.37 25.92 19.14
N GLY A 253 5.33 25.56 18.36
CA GLY A 253 4.07 26.31 18.30
C GLY A 253 2.94 25.82 19.22
N ASP A 254 3.14 24.72 19.95
CA ASP A 254 2.12 24.13 20.84
C ASP A 254 2.34 24.44 22.34
N GLY A 255 3.22 25.38 22.67
CA GLY A 255 3.39 25.89 24.02
C GLY A 255 3.35 27.41 23.98
N ASP A 256 2.17 27.98 24.18
CA ASP A 256 1.93 29.31 24.76
C ASP A 256 0.41 29.52 24.87
N GLY A 257 -0.19 28.78 25.80
CA GLY A 257 -1.55 29.02 26.29
C GLY A 257 -1.50 29.78 27.62
N GLU A 258 -1.05 31.04 27.61
CA GLU A 258 -1.32 31.97 28.70
C GLU A 258 -2.54 32.82 28.33
N SER A 259 -3.61 32.65 29.11
CA SER A 259 -4.81 33.48 29.06
C SER A 259 -4.50 34.89 29.57
N PRO A 260 -5.00 35.96 28.90
CA PRO A 260 -4.90 37.31 29.43
C PRO A 260 -6.01 37.50 30.47
N ASP A 261 -5.63 37.68 31.74
CA ASP A 261 -6.53 38.15 32.78
C ASP A 261 -6.74 39.65 32.61
N SER A 262 -8.01 40.03 32.48
CA SER A 262 -8.46 41.40 32.26
C SER A 262 -9.16 41.92 33.51
N SER A 263 -8.64 43.06 33.98
CA SER A 263 -9.34 44.20 34.59
C SER A 263 -9.93 44.09 36.01
N SER A 264 -9.32 44.93 36.88
CA SER A 264 -9.92 45.91 37.81
C SER A 264 -10.97 45.46 38.83
N ASP A 265 -10.58 45.52 40.12
CA ASP A 265 -10.93 46.59 41.07
C ASP A 265 -9.90 46.66 42.21
#